data_AF-A0A1F5EXL8-F1
#
_entry.id   AF-A0A1F5EXL8-F1
#
_cell.length_a   1.000
_cell.length_b   1.000
_cell.length_c   1.000
_cell.angle_alpha   90.00
_cell.angle_beta   90.00
_cell.angle_gamma   90.00
#
_symmetry.space_group_name_H-M   'P 1'
#
loop_
_entity.id
_entity.type
_entity.pdbx_description
1 polymer ?
#
loop_
_entity_poly.entity_id
_entity_poly.type
_entity_poly.pdbx_seq_one_letter_code
_entity_poly.pdbx_strand_id
1 'polypeptide(L)'
;MQTSPFFNKLAMTVWVVLVIFLGIFLFPWKIVNWGTLKFEIDRTITVIGSAETKTKNQIASFTAGVSATKDKKEEAVSEVNSKMDEIVKALKGFGIKTEDIKTQNNSIYQIQESYYDNGVQKYRPGQWSVNNSVEIILREVDRASALADLLAKSGANNVYGPNFMMDQTTSFEAALATEAIADARKKAEAMANSAGAKLGEVVTVVEGGNASPIYPMMREMGGGGGGPSAVVEPGSSTVSKTVTVTFRLD
;
A
#
# COMPACT_ATOMS: atom_id res chain seq x y z
N MET A 1 93.24 -15.15 26.63
CA MET A 1 92.27 -14.48 25.74
C MET A 1 90.87 -14.86 26.21
N GLN A 2 90.19 -13.98 26.96
CA GLN A 2 88.80 -14.14 27.36
C GLN A 2 87.90 -13.79 26.16
N THR A 3 87.11 -14.73 25.67
CA THR A 3 86.02 -14.42 24.75
C THR A 3 84.92 -13.72 25.53
N SER A 4 84.48 -12.55 25.06
CA SER A 4 83.51 -11.73 25.78
C SER A 4 82.11 -12.39 25.76
N PRO A 5 81.32 -12.27 26.85
CA PRO A 5 80.01 -12.92 26.98
C PRO A 5 78.97 -12.46 25.93
N PHE A 6 79.24 -11.36 25.22
CA PHE A 6 78.38 -10.83 24.16
C PHE A 6 78.44 -11.69 22.88
N PHE A 7 79.63 -12.17 22.49
CA PHE A 7 79.79 -13.00 21.29
C PHE A 7 79.11 -14.37 21.43
N ASN A 8 79.13 -14.96 22.63
CA ASN A 8 78.43 -16.23 22.89
C ASN A 8 76.91 -16.09 22.85
N LYS A 9 76.34 -14.97 23.31
CA LYS A 9 74.89 -14.72 23.23
C LYS A 9 74.42 -14.50 21.79
N LEU A 10 75.18 -13.72 21.00
CA LEU A 10 74.88 -13.48 19.58
C LEU A 10 74.94 -14.79 18.78
N ALA A 11 76.00 -15.59 18.99
CA ALA A 11 76.15 -16.91 18.36
C ALA A 11 74.99 -17.85 18.73
N MET A 12 74.54 -17.84 19.99
CA MET A 12 73.41 -18.63 20.44
C MET A 12 72.09 -18.19 19.80
N THR A 13 71.84 -16.88 19.67
CA THR A 13 70.63 -16.38 18.98
C THR A 13 70.62 -16.73 17.48
N VAL A 14 71.77 -16.62 16.81
CA VAL A 14 71.89 -16.99 15.39
C VAL A 14 71.68 -18.49 15.21
N TRP A 15 72.22 -19.30 16.12
CA TRP A 15 72.01 -20.75 16.11
C TRP A 15 70.55 -21.14 16.34
N VAL A 16 69.85 -20.50 17.28
CA VAL A 16 68.41 -20.74 17.53
C VAL A 16 67.57 -20.38 16.30
N VAL A 17 67.84 -19.24 15.66
CA VAL A 17 67.11 -18.83 14.44
C VAL A 17 67.37 -19.82 13.31
N LEU A 18 68.62 -20.29 13.14
CA LEU A 18 68.95 -21.31 12.15
C LEU A 18 68.25 -22.64 12.42
N VAL A 19 68.16 -23.08 13.68
CA VAL A 19 67.45 -24.32 14.05
C VAL A 19 65.95 -24.19 13.79
N ILE A 20 65.34 -23.03 14.06
CA ILE A 20 63.93 -22.78 13.73
C ILE A 20 63.73 -22.77 12.21
N PHE A 21 64.61 -22.12 11.45
CA PHE A 21 64.55 -22.10 10.00
C PHE A 21 64.71 -23.51 9.41
N LEU A 22 65.65 -24.29 9.93
CA LEU A 22 65.86 -25.67 9.53
C LEU A 22 64.66 -26.54 9.90
N GLY A 23 64.08 -26.33 11.08
CA GLY A 23 62.85 -27.00 11.53
C GLY A 23 61.67 -26.71 10.62
N ILE A 24 61.47 -25.44 10.22
CA ILE A 24 60.43 -25.04 9.27
C ILE A 24 60.69 -25.61 7.87
N PHE A 25 61.94 -25.60 7.42
CA PHE A 25 62.35 -26.08 6.10
C PHE A 25 62.23 -27.61 5.97
N LEU A 26 62.57 -28.35 7.03
CA LEU A 26 62.44 -29.80 7.11
C LEU A 26 61.04 -30.24 7.55
N PHE A 27 60.19 -29.31 8.02
CA PHE A 27 58.80 -29.63 8.31
C PHE A 27 58.11 -30.04 7.01
N PRO A 28 57.34 -31.13 6.98
CA PRO A 28 56.74 -31.61 5.75
C PRO A 28 55.48 -30.80 5.44
N TRP A 29 55.66 -29.56 4.94
CA TRP A 29 54.56 -28.64 4.63
C TRP A 29 53.53 -29.23 3.67
N LYS A 30 53.94 -30.22 2.85
CA LYS A 30 53.04 -30.96 1.95
C LYS A 30 52.02 -31.86 2.66
N ILE A 31 52.22 -32.17 3.94
CA ILE A 31 51.30 -33.00 4.76
C ILE A 31 50.27 -32.13 5.49
N VAL A 32 50.54 -30.83 5.64
CA VAL A 32 49.56 -29.91 6.17
C VAL A 32 48.50 -29.68 5.10
N ASN A 33 47.35 -30.32 5.25
CA ASN A 33 46.19 -30.05 4.40
C ASN A 33 45.47 -28.84 4.99
N TRP A 34 45.68 -27.66 4.41
CA TRP A 34 45.12 -26.39 4.89
C TRP A 34 43.59 -26.26 4.67
N GLY A 35 42.93 -27.35 4.23
CA GLY A 35 41.54 -27.31 3.79
C GLY A 35 41.43 -26.57 2.46
N THR A 36 40.61 -27.08 1.55
CA THR A 36 40.22 -26.30 0.37
C THR A 36 39.10 -25.35 0.78
N LEU A 37 39.36 -24.04 0.72
CA LEU A 37 38.29 -23.04 0.73
C LEU A 37 37.49 -23.22 -0.56
N LYS A 38 36.45 -24.05 -0.50
CA LYS A 38 35.47 -24.18 -1.57
C LYS A 38 34.54 -22.98 -1.50
N PHE A 39 34.76 -22.00 -2.37
CA PHE A 39 33.72 -21.05 -2.74
C PHE A 39 32.74 -21.80 -3.63
N GLU A 40 31.75 -22.44 -3.02
CA GLU A 40 30.63 -23.02 -3.76
C GLU A 40 29.76 -21.84 -4.22
N ILE A 41 29.79 -21.55 -5.52
CA ILE A 41 28.83 -20.64 -6.13
C ILE A 41 27.53 -21.42 -6.15
N ASP A 42 26.71 -21.24 -5.11
CA ASP A 42 25.38 -21.81 -5.05
C ASP A 42 24.64 -21.46 -6.34
N ARG A 43 24.29 -22.47 -7.13
CA ARG A 43 23.44 -22.29 -8.29
C ARG A 43 22.07 -21.94 -7.75
N THR A 44 21.54 -20.79 -8.12
CA THR A 44 20.22 -20.35 -7.66
C THR A 44 19.32 -19.99 -8.81
N ILE A 45 18.02 -20.16 -8.61
CA ILE A 45 16.99 -19.61 -9.49
C ILE A 45 16.16 -18.60 -8.72
N THR A 46 15.97 -17.41 -9.29
CA THR A 46 15.10 -16.38 -8.73
C THR A 46 13.88 -16.23 -9.60
N VAL A 47 12.71 -16.28 -8.96
CA VAL A 47 11.41 -16.27 -9.65
C VAL A 47 10.46 -15.30 -8.97
N ILE A 48 9.49 -14.81 -9.74
CA ILE A 48 8.42 -13.98 -9.23
C ILE A 48 7.13 -14.81 -9.21
N GLY A 49 6.62 -15.06 -8.01
CA GLY A 49 5.31 -15.66 -7.76
C GLY A 49 4.26 -14.59 -7.57
N SER A 50 3.04 -14.86 -8.03
CA SER A 50 1.91 -13.94 -7.93
C SER A 50 0.66 -14.70 -7.52
N ALA A 51 -0.15 -14.10 -6.66
CA ALA A 51 -1.48 -14.58 -6.34
C ALA A 51 -2.47 -13.43 -6.45
N GLU A 52 -3.69 -13.76 -6.88
CA GLU A 52 -4.80 -12.84 -6.95
C GLU A 52 -6.06 -13.50 -6.40
N THR A 53 -6.88 -12.71 -5.71
CA THR A 53 -8.19 -13.15 -5.28
C THR A 53 -9.23 -12.09 -5.61
N LYS A 54 -10.40 -12.55 -6.03
CA LYS A 54 -11.53 -11.70 -6.37
C LYS A 54 -12.56 -11.80 -5.25
N THR A 55 -12.87 -10.67 -4.62
CA THR A 55 -13.86 -10.61 -3.55
C THR A 55 -14.95 -9.61 -3.87
N LYS A 56 -16.14 -9.85 -3.34
CA LYS A 56 -17.24 -8.90 -3.44
C LYS A 56 -16.92 -7.67 -2.60
N ASN A 57 -17.32 -6.50 -3.09
CA ASN A 57 -17.24 -5.28 -2.30
C ASN A 57 -18.21 -5.36 -1.13
N GLN A 58 -17.74 -4.95 0.03
CA GLN A 58 -18.46 -5.06 1.30
C GLN A 58 -18.77 -3.70 1.90
N ILE A 59 -18.16 -2.63 1.37
CA ILE A 59 -18.36 -1.27 1.82
C ILE A 59 -18.82 -0.41 0.64
N ALA A 60 -19.74 0.51 0.90
CA ALA A 60 -20.08 1.61 0.01
C ALA A 60 -19.71 2.93 0.68
N SER A 61 -18.97 3.79 -0.01
CA SER A 61 -18.77 5.18 0.43
C SER A 61 -19.70 6.13 -0.32
N PHE A 62 -20.22 7.09 0.43
CA PHE A 62 -21.02 8.20 -0.09
C PHE A 62 -20.41 9.51 0.38
N THR A 63 -20.58 10.56 -0.42
CA THR A 63 -20.33 11.93 0.02
C THR A 63 -21.63 12.69 -0.05
N ALA A 64 -22.05 13.28 1.07
CA ALA A 64 -23.20 14.16 1.14
C ALA A 64 -22.76 15.54 1.61
N GLY A 65 -23.31 16.60 1.03
CA GLY A 65 -22.97 17.96 1.39
C GLY A 65 -24.09 18.94 1.18
N VAL A 66 -23.94 20.07 1.87
CA VAL A 66 -24.83 21.22 1.80
C VAL A 66 -24.01 22.43 1.39
N SER A 67 -24.43 23.08 0.31
CA SER A 67 -23.97 24.41 -0.05
C SER A 67 -25.07 25.46 0.07
N ALA A 68 -24.73 26.65 0.54
CA ALA A 68 -25.63 27.78 0.57
C ALA A 68 -24.90 29.06 0.16
N THR A 69 -25.60 29.91 -0.60
CA THR A 69 -25.10 31.22 -1.02
C THR A 69 -26.04 32.30 -0.49
N LYS A 70 -25.50 33.28 0.25
CA LYS A 70 -26.28 34.38 0.86
C LYS A 70 -25.51 35.70 0.83
N ASP A 71 -26.23 36.81 0.95
CA ASP A 71 -25.62 38.15 1.03
C ASP A 71 -24.81 38.34 2.33
N LYS A 72 -25.27 37.76 3.44
CA LYS A 72 -24.54 37.76 4.72
C LYS A 72 -23.88 36.42 4.99
N LYS A 73 -22.63 36.47 5.41
CA LYS A 73 -21.83 35.28 5.75
C LYS A 73 -22.49 34.45 6.85
N GLU A 74 -22.97 35.11 7.90
CA GLU A 74 -23.54 34.48 9.09
C GLU A 74 -24.81 33.68 8.74
N GLU A 75 -25.61 34.20 7.81
CA GLU A 75 -26.83 33.53 7.32
C GLU A 75 -26.48 32.27 6.53
N ALA A 76 -25.48 32.33 5.64
CA ALA A 76 -25.01 31.16 4.90
C ALA A 76 -24.43 30.07 5.81
N VAL A 77 -23.61 30.46 6.79
CA VAL A 77 -23.02 29.52 7.76
C VAL A 77 -24.10 28.87 8.62
N SER A 78 -25.06 29.65 9.13
CA SER A 78 -26.15 29.13 9.95
C SER A 78 -27.02 28.13 9.19
N GLU A 79 -27.38 28.43 7.94
CA GLU A 79 -28.18 27.53 7.10
C GLU A 79 -27.45 26.20 6.82
N VAL A 80 -26.16 26.26 6.46
CA VAL A 80 -25.37 25.05 6.20
C VAL A 80 -25.24 24.21 7.46
N ASN A 81 -24.90 24.81 8.61
CA ASN A 81 -24.75 24.07 9.86
C ASN A 81 -26.05 23.38 10.29
N SER A 82 -27.20 24.08 10.22
CA SER A 82 -28.50 23.51 10.58
C SER A 82 -28.84 22.29 9.72
N LYS A 83 -28.67 22.40 8.40
CA LYS A 83 -28.94 21.28 7.47
C LYS A 83 -27.96 20.12 7.65
N MET A 84 -26.68 20.41 7.91
CA MET A 84 -25.69 19.37 8.19
C MET A 84 -26.00 18.61 9.49
N ASP A 85 -26.46 19.30 10.53
CA ASP A 85 -26.90 18.64 11.77
C ASP A 85 -28.09 17.70 11.55
N GLU A 86 -29.04 18.09 10.71
CA GLU A 86 -30.16 17.23 10.31
C GLU A 86 -29.69 15.99 9.54
N ILE A 87 -28.77 16.16 8.59
CA ILE A 87 -28.18 15.05 7.83
C ILE A 87 -27.46 14.08 8.77
N VAL A 88 -26.60 14.58 9.65
CA VAL A 88 -25.85 13.73 10.60
C VAL A 88 -26.80 12.99 11.55
N LYS A 89 -27.88 13.64 12.00
CA LYS A 89 -28.93 12.99 12.81
C LYS A 89 -29.65 11.89 12.03
N ALA A 90 -30.02 12.15 10.77
CA ALA A 90 -30.67 11.15 9.91
C ALA A 90 -29.76 9.94 9.67
N LEU A 91 -28.46 10.15 9.41
CA LEU A 91 -27.48 9.09 9.22
C LEU A 91 -27.31 8.22 10.48
N LYS A 92 -27.23 8.85 11.66
CA LYS A 92 -27.18 8.13 12.94
C LYS A 92 -28.48 7.35 13.20
N GLY A 93 -29.63 7.93 12.88
CA GLY A 93 -30.94 7.27 12.97
C GLY A 93 -31.08 6.08 12.01
N PHE A 94 -30.42 6.13 10.86
CA PHE A 94 -30.31 5.01 9.92
C PHE A 94 -29.38 3.90 10.43
N GLY A 95 -28.56 4.17 11.45
CA GLY A 95 -27.64 3.21 12.06
C GLY A 95 -26.19 3.34 11.58
N ILE A 96 -25.83 4.42 10.87
CA ILE A 96 -24.42 4.69 10.56
C ILE A 96 -23.70 5.10 11.85
N LYS A 97 -22.57 4.46 12.13
CA LYS A 97 -21.76 4.76 13.31
C LYS A 97 -21.09 6.12 13.18
N THR A 98 -20.81 6.76 14.31
CA THR A 98 -20.13 8.07 14.31
C THR A 98 -18.72 7.98 13.72
N GLU A 99 -18.02 6.85 13.89
CA GLU A 99 -16.70 6.59 13.29
C GLU A 99 -16.72 6.49 11.76
N ASP A 100 -17.88 6.17 11.20
CA ASP A 100 -18.11 6.01 9.76
C ASP A 100 -18.69 7.29 9.12
N ILE A 101 -18.78 8.41 9.87
CA ILE A 101 -19.18 9.73 9.38
C ILE A 101 -18.03 10.70 9.60
N LYS A 102 -17.47 11.24 8.52
CA LYS A 102 -16.28 12.11 8.57
C LYS A 102 -16.50 13.36 7.74
N THR A 103 -16.34 14.54 8.31
CA THR A 103 -16.32 15.79 7.53
C THR A 103 -15.12 15.79 6.57
N GLN A 104 -15.38 15.91 5.27
CA GLN A 104 -14.36 15.96 4.23
C GLN A 104 -13.95 17.39 3.90
N ASN A 105 -14.93 18.29 3.78
CA ASN A 105 -14.68 19.66 3.36
C ASN A 105 -15.58 20.61 4.15
N ASN A 106 -15.02 21.74 4.55
CA ASN A 106 -15.75 22.90 5.00
C ASN A 106 -15.06 24.14 4.42
N SER A 107 -15.75 24.83 3.52
CA SER A 107 -15.22 25.98 2.80
C SER A 107 -16.19 27.14 2.88
N ILE A 108 -15.65 28.33 3.12
CA ILE A 108 -16.38 29.58 3.20
C ILE A 108 -15.60 30.61 2.41
N TYR A 109 -16.21 31.18 1.37
CA TYR A 109 -15.58 32.19 0.54
C TYR A 109 -16.60 33.18 0.01
N GLN A 110 -16.14 34.40 -0.27
CA GLN A 110 -16.96 35.39 -0.94
C GLN A 110 -16.78 35.25 -2.45
N ILE A 111 -17.89 35.15 -3.17
CA ILE A 111 -17.92 35.09 -4.63
C ILE A 111 -17.52 36.47 -5.17
N GLN A 112 -16.74 36.50 -6.25
CA GLN A 112 -16.51 37.73 -7.00
C GLN A 112 -17.52 37.86 -8.14
N GLU A 113 -18.19 38.99 -8.20
CA GLU A 113 -19.07 39.35 -9.32
C GLU A 113 -18.29 40.14 -10.35
N SER A 114 -18.30 39.68 -11.60
CA SER A 114 -17.76 40.44 -12.72
C SER A 114 -18.77 41.47 -13.21
N TYR A 115 -18.30 42.67 -13.53
CA TYR A 115 -19.08 43.71 -14.19
C TYR A 115 -18.23 44.44 -15.22
N TYR A 116 -18.86 45.11 -16.19
CA TYR A 116 -18.15 45.91 -17.18
C TYR A 116 -18.25 47.39 -16.84
N ASP A 117 -17.11 48.08 -16.90
CA ASP A 117 -16.99 49.52 -16.75
C ASP A 117 -16.14 50.08 -17.89
N ASN A 118 -16.73 50.91 -18.74
CA ASN A 118 -16.11 51.43 -19.97
C ASN A 118 -15.50 50.33 -20.87
N GLY A 119 -16.18 49.20 -21.02
CA GLY A 119 -15.73 48.06 -21.83
C GLY A 119 -14.62 47.21 -21.19
N VAL A 120 -14.18 47.55 -19.97
CA VAL A 120 -13.19 46.78 -19.20
C VAL A 120 -13.91 45.91 -18.16
N GLN A 121 -13.57 44.63 -18.11
CA GLN A 121 -14.09 43.72 -17.08
C GLN A 121 -13.43 44.03 -15.74
N LYS A 122 -14.24 44.30 -14.72
CA LYS A 122 -13.84 44.53 -13.33
C LYS A 122 -14.57 43.55 -12.41
N TYR A 123 -14.07 43.41 -11.18
CA TYR A 123 -14.63 42.51 -10.17
C TYR A 123 -15.00 43.28 -8.91
N ARG A 124 -16.11 42.89 -8.29
CA ARG A 124 -16.53 43.39 -6.98
C ARG A 124 -16.91 42.21 -6.06
N PRO A 125 -16.85 42.38 -4.73
CA PRO A 125 -17.34 41.38 -3.81
C PRO A 125 -18.84 41.15 -4.02
N GLY A 126 -19.23 39.89 -4.19
CA GLY A 126 -20.62 39.43 -4.28
C GLY A 126 -21.04 38.67 -3.02
N GLN A 127 -21.88 37.65 -3.21
CA GLN A 127 -22.45 36.85 -2.13
C GLN A 127 -21.43 35.92 -1.46
N TRP A 128 -21.72 35.49 -0.24
CA TRP A 128 -20.96 34.48 0.49
C TRP A 128 -21.45 33.09 0.14
N SER A 129 -20.52 32.22 -0.28
CA SER A 129 -20.74 30.79 -0.51
C SER A 129 -20.14 30.00 0.64
N VAL A 130 -20.93 29.09 1.19
CA VAL A 130 -20.51 28.12 2.20
C VAL A 130 -20.81 26.73 1.67
N ASN A 131 -19.86 25.81 1.79
CA ASN A 131 -20.02 24.41 1.45
C ASN A 131 -19.42 23.54 2.56
N ASN A 132 -20.22 22.59 3.05
CA ASN A 132 -19.79 21.56 3.98
C ASN A 132 -20.19 20.18 3.45
N SER A 133 -19.28 19.22 3.47
CA SER A 133 -19.53 17.85 3.06
C SER A 133 -18.98 16.82 4.05
N VAL A 134 -19.68 15.70 4.15
CA VAL A 134 -19.30 14.53 4.94
C VAL A 134 -19.14 13.31 4.04
N GLU A 135 -18.10 12.54 4.30
CA GLU A 135 -17.96 11.16 3.88
C GLU A 135 -18.70 10.25 4.82
N ILE A 136 -19.35 9.25 4.22
CA ILE A 136 -20.20 8.30 4.90
C ILE A 136 -19.76 6.92 4.43
N ILE A 137 -19.36 6.07 5.37
CA ILE A 137 -18.97 4.69 5.14
C ILE A 137 -20.14 3.78 5.53
N LEU A 138 -20.67 3.05 4.55
CA LEU A 138 -21.72 2.04 4.77
C LEU A 138 -21.09 0.65 4.64
N ARG A 139 -21.08 -0.10 5.75
CA ARG A 139 -20.53 -1.47 5.81
C ARG A 139 -21.52 -2.56 5.39
N GLU A 140 -22.79 -2.20 5.21
CA GLU A 140 -23.85 -3.09 4.74
C GLU A 140 -24.24 -2.64 3.31
N VAL A 141 -23.48 -3.08 2.30
CA VAL A 141 -23.67 -2.64 0.89
C VAL A 141 -25.08 -2.88 0.35
N ASP A 142 -25.80 -3.89 0.86
CA ASP A 142 -27.18 -4.19 0.45
C ASP A 142 -28.16 -3.07 0.82
N ARG A 143 -27.77 -2.17 1.73
CA ARG A 143 -28.56 -1.00 2.15
C ARG A 143 -28.19 0.27 1.39
N ALA A 144 -27.30 0.19 0.40
CA ALA A 144 -26.82 1.35 -0.34
C ALA A 144 -27.95 2.16 -1.00
N SER A 145 -28.91 1.49 -1.65
CA SER A 145 -30.06 2.17 -2.26
C SER A 145 -30.94 2.88 -1.21
N ALA A 146 -31.18 2.24 -0.06
CA ALA A 146 -31.97 2.86 1.02
C ALA A 146 -31.25 4.08 1.63
N LEU A 147 -29.92 4.03 1.74
CA LEU A 147 -29.12 5.18 2.18
C LEU A 147 -29.13 6.30 1.14
N ALA A 148 -29.05 5.98 -0.16
CA ALA A 148 -29.15 6.96 -1.23
C ALA A 148 -30.50 7.69 -1.20
N ASP A 149 -31.60 6.96 -1.02
CA ASP A 149 -32.94 7.54 -0.90
C ASP A 149 -33.08 8.43 0.35
N LEU A 150 -32.48 8.03 1.48
CA LEU A 150 -32.43 8.85 2.69
C LEU A 150 -31.68 10.16 2.43
N LEU A 151 -30.51 10.08 1.80
CA LEU A 151 -29.68 11.24 1.47
C LEU A 151 -30.38 12.17 0.48
N ALA A 152 -31.06 11.64 -0.53
CA ALA A 152 -31.83 12.44 -1.49
C ALA A 152 -33.04 13.16 -0.86
N LYS A 153 -33.62 12.59 0.21
CA LYS A 153 -34.69 13.23 0.99
C LYS A 153 -34.16 14.10 2.12
N SER A 154 -32.90 13.92 2.50
CA SER A 154 -32.22 14.79 3.46
C SER A 154 -31.95 16.15 2.84
N GLY A 155 -31.77 17.19 3.64
CA GLY A 155 -31.45 18.55 3.14
C GLY A 155 -30.12 18.69 2.39
N ALA A 156 -29.46 17.58 2.03
CA ALA A 156 -28.27 17.54 1.20
C ALA A 156 -28.62 17.95 -0.24
N ASN A 157 -27.85 18.89 -0.79
CA ASN A 157 -28.00 19.31 -2.18
C ASN A 157 -26.87 18.80 -3.09
N ASN A 158 -25.82 18.23 -2.50
CA ASN A 158 -24.76 17.53 -3.20
C ASN A 158 -24.66 16.12 -2.63
N VAL A 159 -24.99 15.11 -3.44
CA VAL A 159 -24.84 13.70 -3.05
C VAL A 159 -24.09 12.96 -4.15
N TYR A 160 -23.02 12.28 -3.77
CA TYR A 160 -22.17 11.49 -4.66
C TYR A 160 -22.02 10.06 -4.13
N GLY A 161 -21.89 9.11 -5.05
CA GLY A 161 -21.80 7.69 -4.76
C GLY A 161 -23.10 6.92 -5.09
N PRO A 162 -23.19 5.64 -4.69
CA PRO A 162 -22.17 4.89 -3.93
C PRO A 162 -20.89 4.61 -4.73
N ASN A 163 -19.75 4.66 -4.06
CA ASN A 163 -18.51 4.04 -4.52
C ASN A 163 -18.25 2.77 -3.71
N PHE A 164 -18.22 1.62 -4.38
CA PHE A 164 -18.03 0.35 -3.71
C PHE A 164 -16.56 0.01 -3.54
N MET A 165 -16.23 -0.46 -2.35
CA MET A 165 -14.87 -0.85 -2.00
C MET A 165 -14.87 -2.13 -1.17
N MET A 166 -13.74 -2.80 -1.23
CA MET A 166 -13.46 -3.92 -0.37
C MET A 166 -13.13 -3.43 1.05
N ASP A 167 -13.61 -4.15 2.06
CA ASP A 167 -13.16 -3.92 3.43
C ASP A 167 -11.71 -4.41 3.60
N GLN A 168 -10.79 -3.47 3.75
CA GLN A 168 -9.36 -3.75 3.94
C GLN A 168 -9.02 -4.30 5.32
N THR A 169 -9.96 -4.32 6.28
CA THR A 169 -9.75 -5.01 7.55
C THR A 169 -9.75 -6.54 7.39
N THR A 170 -10.28 -7.04 6.26
CA THR A 170 -10.23 -8.46 5.91
C THR A 170 -8.81 -8.83 5.44
N SER A 171 -8.06 -9.59 6.24
CA SER A 171 -6.67 -9.93 5.91
C SER A 171 -6.59 -11.00 4.82
N PHE A 172 -6.53 -10.59 3.55
CA PHE A 172 -6.17 -11.48 2.44
C PHE A 172 -4.65 -11.70 2.34
N GLU A 173 -3.86 -10.90 3.06
CA GLU A 173 -2.40 -10.83 2.89
C GLU A 173 -1.68 -12.16 3.15
N ALA A 174 -2.06 -12.90 4.20
CA ALA A 174 -1.43 -14.18 4.55
C ALA A 174 -1.79 -15.30 3.57
N ALA A 175 -3.06 -15.36 3.15
CA ALA A 175 -3.54 -16.31 2.15
C ALA A 175 -2.85 -16.06 0.79
N LEU A 176 -2.88 -14.81 0.32
CA LEU A 176 -2.23 -14.43 -0.93
C LEU A 176 -0.71 -14.61 -0.89
N ALA A 177 -0.06 -14.40 0.26
CA ALA A 177 1.38 -14.67 0.39
C ALA A 177 1.67 -16.17 0.22
N THR A 178 0.87 -17.02 0.87
CA THR A 178 1.02 -18.48 0.79
C THR A 178 0.82 -18.97 -0.64
N GLU A 179 -0.22 -18.47 -1.32
CA GLU A 179 -0.49 -18.79 -2.72
C GLU A 179 0.59 -18.27 -3.66
N ALA A 180 1.11 -17.06 -3.45
CA ALA A 180 2.15 -16.49 -4.28
C ALA A 180 3.49 -17.25 -4.14
N ILE A 181 3.81 -17.73 -2.94
CA ILE A 181 4.98 -18.61 -2.72
C ILE A 181 4.78 -19.97 -3.40
N ALA A 182 3.57 -20.53 -3.35
CA ALA A 182 3.27 -21.79 -4.04
C ALA A 182 3.38 -21.64 -5.56
N ASP A 183 2.92 -20.52 -6.13
CA ASP A 183 3.09 -20.18 -7.54
C ASP A 183 4.58 -20.00 -7.91
N ALA A 184 5.36 -19.28 -7.08
CA ALA A 184 6.80 -19.16 -7.25
C ALA A 184 7.48 -20.54 -7.30
N ARG A 185 7.16 -21.44 -6.36
CA ARG A 185 7.73 -22.79 -6.33
C ARG A 185 7.42 -23.56 -7.61
N LYS A 186 6.17 -23.58 -8.08
CA LYS A 186 5.78 -24.26 -9.33
C LYS A 186 6.57 -23.74 -10.54
N LYS A 187 6.74 -22.42 -10.65
CA LYS A 187 7.55 -21.79 -11.72
C LYS A 187 9.02 -22.19 -11.62
N ALA A 188 9.58 -22.17 -10.41
CA ALA A 188 10.97 -22.55 -10.18
C ALA A 188 11.22 -24.03 -10.49
N GLU A 189 10.31 -24.94 -10.13
CA GLU A 189 10.39 -26.36 -10.47
C GLU A 189 10.39 -26.58 -11.99
N ALA A 190 9.49 -25.92 -12.73
CA ALA A 190 9.43 -26.01 -14.19
C ALA A 190 10.72 -25.52 -14.87
N MET A 191 11.29 -24.43 -14.37
CA MET A 191 12.54 -23.87 -14.90
C MET A 191 13.77 -24.71 -14.51
N ALA A 192 13.84 -25.22 -13.27
CA ALA A 192 14.90 -26.12 -12.83
C ALA A 192 14.95 -27.39 -13.69
N ASN A 193 13.79 -28.03 -13.87
CA ASN A 193 13.66 -29.23 -14.70
C ASN A 193 14.10 -28.97 -16.15
N SER A 194 13.71 -27.81 -16.72
CA SER A 194 14.10 -27.41 -18.08
C SER A 194 15.60 -27.10 -18.20
N ALA A 195 16.25 -26.67 -17.11
CA ALA A 195 17.68 -26.44 -17.01
C ALA A 195 18.48 -27.72 -16.67
N GLY A 196 17.81 -28.87 -16.55
CA GLY A 196 18.43 -30.14 -16.16
C GLY A 196 18.93 -30.19 -14.71
N ALA A 197 18.38 -29.34 -13.84
CA ALA A 197 18.69 -29.28 -12.41
C ALA A 197 17.47 -29.67 -11.57
N LYS A 198 17.67 -29.97 -10.29
CA LYS A 198 16.58 -30.15 -9.32
C LYS A 198 16.37 -28.88 -8.51
N LEU A 199 15.12 -28.58 -8.17
CA LEU A 199 14.82 -27.48 -7.28
C LEU A 199 15.14 -27.87 -5.83
N GLY A 200 15.99 -27.08 -5.17
CA GLY A 200 16.37 -27.25 -3.79
C GLY A 200 15.58 -26.36 -2.82
N GLU A 201 16.21 -26.04 -1.69
CA GLU A 201 15.62 -25.23 -0.62
C GLU A 201 15.45 -23.76 -1.01
N VAL A 202 14.55 -23.06 -0.30
CA VAL A 202 14.39 -21.61 -0.41
C VAL A 202 15.59 -20.94 0.26
N VAL A 203 16.25 -20.04 -0.47
CA VAL A 203 17.38 -19.23 0.02
C VAL A 203 16.90 -17.88 0.55
N THR A 204 16.05 -17.21 -0.23
CA THR A 204 15.55 -15.87 0.10
C THR A 204 14.10 -15.73 -0.34
N VAL A 205 13.28 -15.10 0.49
CA VAL A 205 11.95 -14.61 0.13
C VAL A 205 11.94 -13.10 0.31
N VAL A 206 11.65 -12.38 -0.76
CA VAL A 206 11.43 -10.93 -0.74
C VAL A 206 9.96 -10.70 -1.07
N GLU A 207 9.21 -10.18 -0.12
CA GLU A 207 7.85 -9.76 -0.37
C GLU A 207 7.86 -8.50 -1.25
N GLY A 208 7.12 -8.51 -2.36
CA GLY A 208 6.75 -7.27 -3.04
C GLY A 208 5.90 -6.42 -2.09
N GLY A 209 5.76 -5.12 -2.35
CA GLY A 209 4.99 -4.22 -1.48
C GLY A 209 3.57 -4.73 -1.16
N ASN A 210 2.94 -4.12 -0.14
CA ASN A 210 1.64 -4.56 0.42
C ASN A 210 0.60 -4.93 -0.64
N ALA A 211 -0.23 -5.94 -0.32
CA ALA A 211 -1.32 -6.39 -1.18
C ALA A 211 -2.23 -5.22 -1.51
N SER A 212 -2.17 -4.74 -2.74
CA SER A 212 -2.85 -3.52 -3.15
C SER A 212 -4.13 -3.88 -3.90
N PRO A 213 -5.28 -3.27 -3.58
CA PRO A 213 -6.48 -3.44 -4.38
C PRO A 213 -6.22 -2.95 -5.80
N ILE A 214 -6.48 -3.80 -6.78
CA ILE A 214 -6.57 -3.38 -8.17
C ILE A 214 -8.01 -2.86 -8.34
N TYR A 215 -8.16 -1.54 -8.33
CA TYR A 215 -9.42 -0.94 -8.74
C TYR A 215 -9.54 -1.14 -10.25
N PRO A 216 -10.62 -1.76 -10.75
CA PRO A 216 -10.88 -1.74 -12.18
C PRO A 216 -10.93 -0.26 -12.60
N MET A 217 -10.06 0.14 -13.54
CA MET A 217 -10.17 1.46 -14.16
C MET A 217 -11.60 1.56 -14.69
N MET A 218 -12.42 2.39 -14.05
CA MET A 218 -13.72 2.75 -14.58
C MET A 218 -13.46 3.38 -15.94
N ARG A 219 -13.73 2.60 -16.99
CA ARG A 219 -13.92 3.12 -18.32
C ARG A 219 -15.12 4.05 -18.21
N GLU A 220 -14.81 5.34 -18.12
CA GLU A 220 -15.71 6.50 -18.09
C GLU A 220 -17.06 6.19 -18.74
N MET A 221 -18.00 5.69 -17.93
CA MET A 221 -19.36 5.40 -18.38
C MET A 221 -20.21 6.58 -17.88
N GLY A 222 -20.30 7.57 -18.76
CA GLY A 222 -21.32 8.62 -18.84
C GLY A 222 -21.96 9.09 -17.54
N GLY A 223 -21.53 10.26 -17.07
CA GLY A 223 -22.28 11.01 -16.07
C GLY A 223 -23.66 11.44 -16.57
N GLY A 224 -24.62 11.48 -15.65
CA GLY A 224 -25.86 12.25 -15.77
C GLY A 224 -27.13 11.42 -15.74
N GLY A 225 -27.86 11.47 -14.63
CA GLY A 225 -29.23 10.97 -14.58
C GLY A 225 -29.79 10.87 -13.17
N GLY A 226 -30.19 12.00 -12.58
CA GLY A 226 -31.06 12.02 -11.42
C GLY A 226 -32.42 11.41 -11.78
N GLY A 227 -32.70 10.22 -11.24
CA GLY A 227 -33.93 9.47 -11.39
C GLY A 227 -34.07 8.46 -10.25
N PRO A 228 -35.30 8.08 -9.86
CA PRO A 228 -35.55 7.36 -8.61
C PRO A 228 -34.88 5.99 -8.59
N SER A 229 -34.16 5.74 -7.49
CA SER A 229 -33.62 4.46 -7.02
C SER A 229 -33.09 3.53 -8.13
N ALA A 230 -31.94 3.90 -8.71
CA ALA A 230 -31.17 2.94 -9.50
C ALA A 230 -30.77 1.76 -8.59
N VAL A 231 -31.07 0.54 -9.02
CA VAL A 231 -30.54 -0.68 -8.38
C VAL A 231 -29.04 -0.62 -8.53
N VAL A 232 -28.32 -0.56 -7.42
CA VAL A 232 -26.86 -0.44 -7.45
C VAL A 232 -26.24 -1.77 -7.06
N GLU A 233 -25.45 -2.33 -7.98
CA GLU A 233 -24.75 -3.59 -7.78
C GLU A 233 -23.32 -3.32 -7.25
N PRO A 234 -22.92 -3.90 -6.10
CA PRO A 234 -21.63 -3.60 -5.48
C PRO A 234 -20.39 -3.98 -6.30
N GLY A 235 -20.54 -4.90 -7.27
CA GLY A 235 -19.42 -5.43 -8.03
C GLY A 235 -18.39 -6.17 -7.15
N SER A 236 -17.17 -6.26 -7.65
CA SER A 236 -16.09 -7.01 -7.02
C SER A 236 -14.73 -6.35 -7.27
N SER A 237 -13.85 -6.40 -6.28
CA SER A 237 -12.47 -5.96 -6.39
C SER A 237 -11.51 -7.15 -6.43
N THR A 238 -10.39 -6.97 -7.13
CA THR A 238 -9.29 -7.94 -7.16
C THR A 238 -8.17 -7.43 -6.27
N VAL A 239 -7.62 -8.31 -5.43
CA VAL A 239 -6.42 -8.03 -4.64
C VAL A 239 -5.32 -8.96 -5.13
N SER A 240 -4.15 -8.39 -5.41
CA SER A 240 -2.99 -9.15 -5.87
C SER A 240 -1.82 -8.99 -4.93
N LYS A 241 -1.00 -10.04 -4.80
CA LYS A 241 0.27 -10.02 -4.09
C LYS A 241 1.35 -10.70 -4.93
N THR A 242 2.54 -10.14 -4.87
CA THR A 242 3.71 -10.62 -5.60
C THR A 242 4.85 -10.89 -4.63
N VAL A 243 5.54 -12.00 -4.80
CA VAL A 243 6.71 -12.38 -3.99
C VAL A 243 7.85 -12.78 -4.93
N THR A 244 9.05 -12.32 -4.61
CA THR A 244 10.27 -12.76 -5.29
C THR A 244 10.94 -13.82 -4.42
N VAL A 245 11.11 -15.02 -4.95
CA VAL A 245 11.71 -16.14 -4.22
C VAL A 245 12.94 -16.61 -4.95
N THR A 246 14.03 -16.77 -4.21
CA THR A 246 15.26 -17.39 -4.68
C THR A 246 15.36 -18.79 -4.09
N PHE A 247 15.51 -19.78 -4.95
CA PHE A 247 15.72 -21.18 -4.59
C PHE A 247 17.13 -21.63 -4.97
N ARG A 248 17.68 -22.59 -4.22
CA ARG A 248 18.89 -23.31 -4.61
C ARG A 248 18.54 -24.31 -5.73
N LEU A 249 19.53 -24.61 -6.57
CA LEU A 249 19.49 -25.65 -7.58
C LEU A 249 20.53 -26.72 -7.24
N ASP A 250 20.09 -27.97 -7.30
CA ASP A 250 20.94 -29.17 -7.14
C ASP A 250 21.26 -29.80 -8.51
#